data_AF-A0A7S2I6Y6-F1
#
_entry.id   AF-A0A7S2I6Y6-F1
#
_cell.length_a   1.000
_cell.length_b   1.000
_cell.length_c   1.000
_cell.angle_alpha   90.00
_cell.angle_beta   90.00
_cell.angle_gamma   90.00
#
_symmetry.space_group_name_H-M   'P 1'
#
loop_
_entity.id
_entity.type
_entity.pdbx_description
1 polymer ?
#
loop_
_entity_poly.entity_id
_entity_poly.type
_entity_poly.pdbx_seq_one_letter_code
_entity_poly.pdbx_strand_id
1 'polypeptide(L)'
;ITFNVSGTTYQTARSTILWGAPESSYLHNIVSSKWKDSAEESIFIDRDGQSFRHILNYIRSKKLFLPKYEHAEEQWHELKNEAEFYGLDELVEVLTPGLLMFKPEPGGKGILFWLGTRKGTASYENPHEIGVVRAGGFVDLPLEKLLAMGRSGASLLILKAELQKEIFVQHRQA
;
A
#
# COMPACT_ATOMS: atom_id res chain seq x y z
N ILE A 1 -15.31 -15.57 19.89
CA ILE A 1 -14.00 -16.13 19.50
C ILE A 1 -12.93 -15.17 19.99
N THR A 2 -11.85 -15.73 20.54
CA THR A 2 -10.73 -14.98 21.07
C THR A 2 -9.49 -15.30 20.23
N PHE A 3 -8.83 -14.28 19.73
CA PHE A 3 -7.52 -14.36 19.09
C PHE A 3 -6.48 -13.79 20.04
N ASN A 4 -5.33 -14.47 20.18
CA ASN A 4 -4.17 -13.95 20.89
C ASN A 4 -3.08 -13.73 19.84
N VAL A 5 -2.82 -12.46 19.51
CA VAL A 5 -1.91 -12.06 18.43
C VAL A 5 -0.62 -11.55 19.08
N SER A 6 0.38 -12.44 19.15
CA SER A 6 1.66 -12.28 19.86
C SER A 6 1.58 -11.53 21.20
N GLY A 7 0.59 -11.91 22.04
CA GLY A 7 0.34 -11.35 23.37
C GLY A 7 -0.83 -10.36 23.45
N THR A 8 -1.29 -9.82 22.31
CA THR A 8 -2.44 -8.91 22.27
C THR A 8 -3.74 -9.68 22.07
N THR A 9 -4.65 -9.62 23.04
CA THR A 9 -5.92 -10.37 22.98
C THR A 9 -7.02 -9.57 22.29
N TYR A 10 -7.63 -10.17 21.27
CA TYR A 10 -8.75 -9.63 20.52
C TYR A 10 -9.97 -10.54 20.61
N GLN A 11 -11.15 -9.97 20.88
CA GLN A 11 -12.41 -10.70 20.89
C GLN A 11 -13.34 -10.24 19.77
N THR A 12 -14.04 -11.19 19.14
CA THR A 12 -15.03 -10.90 18.10
C THR A 12 -16.05 -12.04 17.96
N ALA A 13 -17.19 -11.75 17.33
CA ALA A 13 -18.21 -12.76 17.04
C ALA A 13 -17.73 -13.70 15.92
N ARG A 14 -18.12 -14.99 15.98
CA ARG A 14 -17.78 -15.98 14.94
C ARG A 14 -18.33 -15.57 13.57
N SER A 15 -19.55 -15.05 13.54
CA SER A 15 -20.21 -14.52 12.34
C SER A 15 -19.44 -13.37 11.69
N THR A 16 -18.78 -12.50 12.46
CA THR A 16 -17.96 -11.41 11.90
C THR A 16 -16.84 -11.94 11.01
N ILE A 17 -16.18 -13.03 11.39
CA ILE A 17 -15.13 -13.64 10.58
C ILE A 17 -15.74 -14.41 9.40
N LEU A 18 -16.73 -15.28 9.66
CA LEU A 18 -17.32 -16.13 8.62
C LEU A 18 -18.08 -15.38 7.52
N TRP A 19 -18.62 -14.18 7.80
CA TRP A 19 -19.35 -13.37 6.83
C TRP A 19 -18.57 -12.16 6.32
N GLY A 20 -17.57 -11.67 7.08
CA GLY A 20 -16.77 -10.50 6.71
C GLY A 20 -15.46 -10.82 5.99
N ALA A 21 -14.89 -12.01 6.23
CA ALA A 21 -13.64 -12.45 5.61
C ALA A 21 -13.90 -13.49 4.49
N PRO A 22 -13.18 -13.43 3.36
CA PRO A 22 -13.28 -14.41 2.28
C PRO A 22 -13.09 -15.84 2.76
N GLU A 23 -13.73 -16.82 2.12
CA GLU A 23 -13.56 -18.25 2.46
C GLU A 23 -12.11 -18.74 2.25
N SER A 24 -11.39 -18.13 1.30
CA SER A 24 -9.96 -18.34 1.07
C SER A 24 -9.06 -17.80 2.19
N SER A 25 -9.53 -16.87 3.02
CA SER A 25 -8.71 -16.18 4.02
C SER A 25 -8.29 -17.11 5.17
N TYR A 26 -7.10 -16.85 5.74
CA TYR A 26 -6.58 -17.60 6.89
C TYR A 26 -7.56 -17.58 8.07
N LEU A 27 -8.13 -16.40 8.37
CA LEU A 27 -9.06 -16.22 9.49
C LEU A 27 -10.38 -16.97 9.27
N HIS A 28 -10.90 -17.03 8.04
CA HIS A 28 -12.08 -17.84 7.77
C HIS A 28 -11.79 -19.32 8.00
N ASN A 29 -10.68 -19.84 7.47
CA ASN A 29 -10.32 -21.26 7.55
C ASN A 29 -10.10 -21.76 8.98
N ILE A 30 -9.39 -21.01 9.83
CA ILE A 30 -9.21 -21.40 11.25
C ILE A 30 -10.51 -21.29 12.06
N VAL A 31 -11.41 -20.38 11.69
CA VAL A 31 -12.70 -20.21 12.38
C VAL A 31 -13.73 -21.24 11.91
N SER A 32 -13.81 -21.55 10.62
CA SER A 32 -14.75 -22.52 10.07
C SER A 32 -14.47 -23.93 10.58
N SER A 33 -13.19 -24.34 10.60
CA SER A 33 -12.72 -25.65 11.05
C SER A 33 -12.85 -25.90 12.56
N LYS A 34 -12.85 -24.87 13.42
CA LYS A 34 -13.14 -25.07 14.85
C LYS A 34 -14.62 -25.39 15.08
N TRP A 35 -14.89 -26.50 15.77
CA TRP A 35 -16.23 -26.89 16.24
C TRP A 35 -16.73 -25.96 17.35
N LYS A 36 -18.05 -25.82 17.49
CA LYS A 36 -18.67 -24.88 18.46
C LYS A 36 -18.38 -25.21 19.92
N ASP A 37 -18.08 -26.47 20.23
CA ASP A 37 -18.01 -26.99 21.61
C ASP A 37 -16.64 -26.74 22.27
N SER A 38 -15.64 -26.29 21.51
CA SER A 38 -14.38 -25.74 22.05
C SER A 38 -14.60 -24.28 22.46
N ALA A 39 -15.30 -24.08 23.58
CA ALA A 39 -15.80 -22.77 23.98
C ALA A 39 -14.71 -21.77 24.43
N GLU A 40 -13.53 -22.24 24.84
CA GLU A 40 -12.58 -21.43 25.64
C GLU A 40 -11.17 -21.28 25.05
N GLU A 41 -10.78 -22.07 24.04
CA GLU A 41 -9.39 -22.04 23.56
C GLU A 41 -9.13 -20.86 22.60
N SER A 42 -8.43 -19.84 23.13
CA SER A 42 -7.95 -18.70 22.35
C SER A 42 -7.04 -19.15 21.21
N ILE A 43 -7.33 -18.69 19.99
CA ILE A 43 -6.53 -19.00 18.81
C ILE A 43 -5.27 -18.11 18.86
N PHE A 44 -4.11 -18.72 19.08
CA PHE A 44 -2.84 -18.01 19.00
C PHE A 44 -2.43 -17.76 17.54
N ILE A 45 -1.92 -16.57 17.27
CA ILE A 45 -1.43 -16.12 15.97
C ILE A 45 -0.10 -15.40 16.23
N ASP A 46 0.99 -15.85 15.61
CA ASP A 46 2.31 -15.24 15.77
C ASP A 46 2.54 -14.16 14.68
N ARG A 47 1.94 -12.98 14.88
CA ARG A 47 1.89 -11.85 13.94
C ARG A 47 1.81 -10.52 14.70
N ASP A 48 1.90 -9.38 14.00
CA ASP A 48 1.76 -8.08 14.67
C ASP A 48 0.33 -7.85 15.21
N GLY A 49 0.27 -7.65 16.54
CA GLY A 49 -0.96 -7.31 17.23
C GLY A 49 -1.54 -5.96 16.85
N GLN A 50 -0.71 -4.94 16.55
CA GLN A 50 -1.22 -3.59 16.29
C GLN A 50 -2.00 -3.52 14.97
N SER A 51 -1.40 -4.03 13.90
CA SER A 51 -1.98 -4.14 12.55
C SER A 51 -3.23 -5.01 12.55
N PHE A 52 -3.29 -6.07 13.37
CA PHE A 52 -4.48 -6.93 13.48
C PHE A 52 -5.75 -6.18 13.89
N ARG A 53 -5.63 -5.06 14.63
CA ARG A 53 -6.76 -4.16 14.91
C ARG A 53 -7.40 -3.63 13.62
N HIS A 54 -6.58 -3.25 12.65
CA HIS A 54 -7.04 -2.71 11.37
C HIS A 54 -7.62 -3.82 10.48
N ILE A 55 -6.99 -5.01 10.47
CA ILE A 55 -7.52 -6.22 9.83
C ILE A 55 -8.94 -6.54 10.33
N LEU A 56 -9.15 -6.63 11.64
CA LEU A 56 -10.49 -6.90 12.21
C LEU A 56 -11.51 -5.80 11.90
N ASN A 57 -11.09 -4.53 11.90
CA ASN A 57 -11.99 -3.42 11.59
C ASN A 57 -12.37 -3.37 10.11
N TYR A 58 -11.46 -3.74 9.21
CA TYR A 58 -11.77 -3.93 7.80
C TYR A 58 -12.78 -5.06 7.60
N ILE A 59 -12.56 -6.24 8.21
CA ILE A 59 -13.51 -7.38 8.15
C ILE A 59 -14.91 -6.98 8.66
N ARG A 60 -15.00 -6.14 9.69
CA ARG A 60 -16.29 -5.66 10.25
C ARG A 60 -17.04 -4.67 9.37
N SER A 61 -16.33 -3.80 8.66
CA SER A 61 -16.91 -2.57 8.09
C SER A 61 -16.66 -2.38 6.59
N LYS A 62 -15.79 -3.20 5.99
CA LYS A 62 -15.20 -3.06 4.65
C LYS A 62 -14.64 -1.65 4.38
N LYS A 63 -14.14 -0.99 5.43
CA LYS A 63 -13.53 0.34 5.39
C LYS A 63 -12.17 0.35 6.08
N LEU A 64 -11.21 1.00 5.44
CA LEU A 64 -9.89 1.24 6.00
C LEU A 64 -9.88 2.58 6.74
N PHE A 65 -9.45 2.55 8.00
CA PHE A 65 -9.22 3.74 8.81
C PHE A 65 -7.75 3.82 9.19
N LEU A 66 -6.98 4.61 8.44
CA LEU A 66 -5.58 4.94 8.68
C LEU A 66 -5.38 6.46 8.50
N PRO A 67 -4.33 7.04 9.09
CA PRO A 67 -3.84 8.35 8.68
C PRO A 67 -3.47 8.36 7.18
N LYS A 68 -3.35 9.55 6.59
CA LYS A 68 -2.82 9.69 5.23
C LYS A 68 -1.44 9.01 5.11
N TYR A 69 -1.19 8.33 3.99
CA TYR A 69 0.08 7.66 3.68
C TYR A 69 1.31 8.53 4.00
N GLU A 70 1.28 9.81 3.59
CA GLU A 70 2.23 10.89 3.93
C GLU A 70 2.75 10.91 5.39
N HIS A 71 1.93 10.49 6.35
CA HIS A 71 2.18 10.56 7.79
C HIS A 71 2.32 9.19 8.47
N ALA A 72 2.12 8.09 7.74
CA ALA A 72 2.00 6.75 8.32
C ALA A 72 2.45 5.62 7.35
N GLU A 73 3.35 5.91 6.40
CA GLU A 73 3.84 4.99 5.37
C GLU A 73 4.23 3.60 5.91
N GLU A 74 4.96 3.54 7.02
CA GLU A 74 5.33 2.30 7.71
C GLU A 74 4.09 1.46 8.08
N GLN A 75 3.07 2.07 8.71
CA GLN A 75 1.81 1.41 9.08
C GLN A 75 1.01 0.93 7.85
N TRP A 76 1.11 1.63 6.71
CA TRP A 76 0.48 1.19 5.47
C TRP A 76 1.19 -0.05 4.89
N HIS A 77 2.52 -0.09 4.94
CA HIS A 77 3.31 -1.25 4.51
C HIS A 77 3.15 -2.45 5.45
N GLU A 78 3.20 -2.25 6.77
CA GLU A 78 2.93 -3.27 7.78
C GLU A 78 1.54 -3.88 7.60
N LEU A 79 0.50 -3.04 7.48
CA LEU A 79 -0.86 -3.53 7.28
C LEU A 79 -1.03 -4.26 5.93
N LYS A 80 -0.29 -3.89 4.88
CA LYS A 80 -0.29 -4.62 3.60
C LYS A 80 0.30 -6.02 3.78
N ASN A 81 1.44 -6.13 4.46
CA ASN A 81 2.07 -7.42 4.75
C ASN A 81 1.15 -8.33 5.59
N GLU A 82 0.41 -7.78 6.55
CA GLU A 82 -0.62 -8.52 7.29
C GLU A 82 -1.82 -8.88 6.42
N ALA A 83 -2.32 -7.98 5.56
CA ALA A 83 -3.43 -8.27 4.66
C ALA A 83 -3.10 -9.40 3.67
N GLU A 84 -1.87 -9.45 3.18
CA GLU A 84 -1.33 -10.57 2.39
C GLU A 84 -1.28 -11.86 3.20
N PHE A 85 -0.74 -11.83 4.43
CA PHE A 85 -0.70 -13.01 5.32
C PHE A 85 -2.08 -13.58 5.64
N TYR A 86 -3.08 -12.72 5.91
CA TYR A 86 -4.43 -13.15 6.22
C TYR A 86 -5.25 -13.56 4.97
N GLY A 87 -4.75 -13.33 3.74
CA GLY A 87 -5.47 -13.63 2.50
C GLY A 87 -6.67 -12.71 2.29
N LEU A 88 -6.46 -11.39 2.39
CA LEU A 88 -7.48 -10.36 2.22
C LEU A 88 -7.22 -9.54 0.94
N ASP A 89 -7.35 -10.17 -0.22
CA ASP A 89 -6.98 -9.60 -1.52
C ASP A 89 -7.61 -8.21 -1.79
N GLU A 90 -8.90 -8.02 -1.47
CA GLU A 90 -9.60 -6.72 -1.55
C GLU A 90 -8.89 -5.61 -0.74
N LEU A 91 -8.31 -5.95 0.41
CA LEU A 91 -7.58 -5.02 1.27
C LEU A 91 -6.16 -4.79 0.72
N VAL A 92 -5.52 -5.81 0.16
CA VAL A 92 -4.21 -5.68 -0.51
C VAL A 92 -4.32 -4.74 -1.72
N GLU A 93 -5.39 -4.83 -2.51
CA GLU A 93 -5.67 -3.89 -3.60
C GLU A 93 -5.84 -2.45 -3.10
N VAL A 94 -6.60 -2.24 -2.02
CA VAL A 94 -6.81 -0.92 -1.41
C VAL A 94 -5.53 -0.33 -0.79
N LEU A 95 -4.65 -1.18 -0.27
CA LEU A 95 -3.35 -0.78 0.32
C LEU A 95 -2.24 -0.64 -0.72
N THR A 96 -2.44 -1.13 -1.95
CA THR A 96 -1.45 -1.00 -3.02
C THR A 96 -1.58 0.37 -3.68
N PRO A 97 -0.51 1.20 -3.73
CA PRO A 97 -0.56 2.48 -4.42
C PRO A 97 -0.96 2.31 -5.89
N GLY A 98 -2.05 2.99 -6.29
CA GLY A 98 -2.60 2.89 -7.64
C GLY A 98 -1.61 3.39 -8.69
N LEU A 99 -1.01 2.46 -9.43
CA LEU A 99 -0.08 2.75 -10.54
C LEU A 99 -0.77 3.59 -11.63
N LEU A 100 -0.38 4.87 -11.72
CA LEU A 100 -0.80 5.75 -12.81
C LEU A 100 -0.06 5.40 -14.10
N MET A 101 -0.67 4.55 -14.92
CA MET A 101 -0.18 4.25 -16.27
C MET A 101 -0.27 5.50 -17.17
N PHE A 102 0.87 6.12 -17.44
CA PHE A 102 1.02 7.09 -18.52
C PHE A 102 1.16 6.39 -19.87
N LYS A 103 0.32 6.74 -20.84
CA LYS A 103 0.53 6.39 -22.26
C LYS A 103 1.24 7.57 -22.94
N PRO A 104 2.42 7.39 -23.55
CA PRO A 104 3.12 8.48 -24.22
C PRO A 104 2.30 9.03 -25.38
N GLU A 105 2.02 10.34 -25.35
CA GLU A 105 1.35 11.02 -26.45
C GLU A 105 2.29 11.16 -27.66
N PRO A 106 1.80 10.94 -28.90
CA PRO A 106 2.56 11.22 -30.11
C PRO A 106 2.74 12.74 -30.28
N GLY A 107 3.79 13.26 -29.65
CA GLY A 107 4.14 14.68 -29.63
C GLY A 107 5.29 15.05 -28.70
N GLY A 108 6.02 14.08 -28.14
CA GLY A 108 7.17 14.31 -27.25
C GLY A 108 6.82 14.85 -25.86
N LYS A 109 5.52 14.96 -25.53
CA LYS A 109 5.05 15.46 -24.24
C LYS A 109 5.08 14.34 -23.20
N GLY A 110 5.89 14.50 -22.16
CA GLY A 110 6.06 13.51 -21.10
C GLY A 110 4.98 13.54 -20.03
N ILE A 111 5.08 12.62 -19.07
CA ILE A 111 4.15 12.44 -17.95
C ILE A 111 3.87 13.71 -17.14
N LEU A 112 4.84 14.63 -16.97
CA LEU A 112 4.60 15.91 -16.29
C LEU A 112 3.59 16.79 -17.05
N PHE A 113 3.63 16.82 -18.38
CA PHE A 113 2.63 17.53 -19.18
C PHE A 113 1.25 16.87 -19.06
N TRP A 114 1.20 15.54 -19.05
CA TRP A 114 -0.04 14.77 -18.89
C TRP A 114 -0.68 14.95 -17.50
N LEU A 115 0.12 14.97 -16.43
CA LEU A 115 -0.35 15.28 -15.08
C LEU A 115 -0.87 16.74 -15.00
N GLY A 116 -0.14 17.68 -15.60
CA GLY A 116 -0.50 19.10 -15.61
C GLY A 116 -1.75 19.44 -16.43
N THR A 117 -2.09 18.61 -17.42
CA THR A 117 -3.31 18.71 -18.23
C THR A 117 -4.47 17.87 -17.67
N ARG A 118 -4.42 17.47 -16.39
CA ARG A 118 -5.43 16.60 -15.76
C ARG A 118 -5.70 15.33 -16.59
N LYS A 119 -4.63 14.65 -16.98
CA LYS A 119 -4.61 13.45 -17.85
C LYS A 119 -5.03 13.72 -19.30
N GLY A 120 -4.64 14.88 -19.85
CA GLY A 120 -4.98 15.30 -21.22
C GLY A 120 -6.41 15.86 -21.39
N THR A 121 -7.10 16.22 -20.31
CA THR A 121 -8.49 16.72 -20.34
C THR A 121 -8.63 18.23 -20.13
N ALA A 122 -7.55 18.91 -19.76
CA ALA A 122 -7.51 20.35 -19.48
C ALA A 122 -6.26 21.01 -20.10
N SER A 123 -6.23 22.35 -20.10
CA SER A 123 -5.02 23.12 -20.36
C SER A 123 -3.91 22.76 -19.37
N TYR A 124 -2.64 22.97 -19.76
CA TYR A 124 -1.50 22.68 -18.89
C TYR A 124 -1.43 23.68 -17.74
N GLU A 125 -1.55 23.16 -16.52
CA GLU A 125 -1.19 23.81 -15.26
C GLU A 125 0.08 23.11 -14.71
N ASN A 126 0.93 23.81 -13.96
CA ASN A 126 2.12 23.18 -13.37
C ASN A 126 1.70 22.09 -12.36
N PRO A 127 2.08 20.80 -12.55
CA PRO A 127 1.64 19.70 -11.69
C PRO A 127 1.91 19.89 -10.19
N HIS A 128 2.95 20.67 -9.86
CA HIS A 128 3.28 21.01 -8.48
C HIS A 128 2.30 22.04 -7.88
N GLU A 129 1.93 23.07 -8.65
CA GLU A 129 1.04 24.15 -8.20
C GLU A 129 -0.39 23.64 -7.97
N ILE A 130 -0.86 22.70 -8.81
CA ILE A 130 -2.15 22.02 -8.62
C ILE A 130 -2.10 20.85 -7.63
N GLY A 131 -0.98 20.64 -6.94
CA GLY A 131 -0.82 19.61 -5.89
C GLY A 131 -0.85 18.15 -6.39
N VAL A 132 -0.67 17.92 -7.69
CA VAL A 132 -0.65 16.59 -8.32
C VAL A 132 0.74 15.92 -8.19
N VAL A 133 1.82 16.70 -7.96
CA VAL A 133 3.20 16.23 -7.77
C VAL A 133 3.90 16.99 -6.63
N ARG A 134 4.76 16.32 -5.85
CA ARG A 134 5.71 16.92 -4.87
C ARG A 134 7.11 16.28 -4.97
N ALA A 135 8.16 16.94 -4.42
CA ALA A 135 9.60 16.59 -4.54
C ALA A 135 10.43 16.90 -3.25
N GLY A 136 11.70 16.42 -3.10
CA GLY A 136 12.59 16.41 -1.87
C GLY A 136 13.63 15.24 -1.87
N GLY A 137 13.84 14.34 -0.88
CA GLY A 137 14.10 12.89 -1.21
C GLY A 137 15.10 12.01 -0.43
N PHE A 138 14.98 10.67 -0.58
CA PHE A 138 15.89 9.61 -0.07
C PHE A 138 16.11 8.44 -1.08
N VAL A 139 17.20 7.66 -0.93
CA VAL A 139 17.63 6.57 -1.85
C VAL A 139 18.22 5.38 -1.08
N ASP A 140 17.68 4.18 -1.30
CA ASP A 140 18.14 2.91 -0.67
C ASP A 140 19.04 2.02 -1.58
N LEU A 141 19.44 2.51 -2.76
CA LEU A 141 20.30 1.76 -3.69
C LEU A 141 21.67 2.43 -3.91
N PRO A 142 22.80 1.70 -3.77
CA PRO A 142 24.11 2.23 -4.11
C PRO A 142 24.18 2.70 -5.56
N LEU A 143 24.65 3.94 -5.75
CA LEU A 143 24.71 4.65 -7.03
C LEU A 143 25.39 3.83 -8.15
N GLU A 144 26.40 3.03 -7.78
CA GLU A 144 27.15 2.15 -8.68
C GLU A 144 26.27 1.13 -9.42
N LYS A 145 25.26 0.54 -8.73
CA LYS A 145 24.31 -0.39 -9.37
C LYS A 145 23.34 0.32 -10.31
N LEU A 146 22.92 1.54 -9.99
CA LEU A 146 22.07 2.36 -10.85
C LEU A 146 22.79 2.74 -12.15
N LEU A 147 24.05 3.15 -12.05
CA LEU A 147 24.89 3.48 -13.22
C LEU A 147 25.15 2.27 -14.12
N ALA A 148 25.35 1.07 -13.56
CA ALA A 148 25.57 -0.16 -14.32
C ALA A 148 24.35 -0.64 -15.14
N MET A 149 23.14 -0.17 -14.84
CA MET A 149 21.91 -0.52 -15.59
C MET A 149 21.67 0.40 -16.80
N GLY A 150 22.35 1.54 -16.89
CA GLY A 150 22.23 2.46 -18.01
C GLY A 150 23.02 1.99 -19.23
N ARG A 151 22.33 1.50 -20.27
CA ARG A 151 22.97 1.40 -21.60
C ARG A 151 23.24 2.80 -22.16
N SER A 152 24.39 2.95 -22.82
CA SER A 152 24.93 4.22 -23.32
C SER A 152 23.89 5.12 -23.99
N GLY A 153 23.83 6.39 -23.55
CA GLY A 153 23.04 7.44 -24.19
C GLY A 153 21.65 7.72 -23.60
N ALA A 154 21.15 6.92 -22.65
CA ALA A 154 19.82 7.13 -22.05
C ALA A 154 19.90 7.68 -20.61
N SER A 155 19.35 8.88 -20.40
CA SER A 155 19.08 9.41 -19.06
C SER A 155 17.94 8.63 -18.41
N LEU A 156 18.25 7.75 -17.46
CA LEU A 156 17.27 6.90 -16.81
C LEU A 156 16.45 7.70 -15.76
N LEU A 157 15.25 8.11 -16.13
CA LEU A 157 14.32 8.81 -15.23
C LEU A 157 13.36 7.80 -14.57
N ILE A 158 13.72 7.28 -13.39
CA ILE A 158 12.85 6.39 -12.62
C ILE A 158 11.83 7.23 -11.84
N LEU A 159 10.60 7.30 -12.35
CA LEU A 159 9.48 7.93 -11.66
C LEU A 159 8.69 6.89 -10.86
N LYS A 160 9.00 6.77 -9.56
CA LYS A 160 8.11 6.10 -8.61
C LYS A 160 6.94 7.05 -8.30
N ALA A 161 5.80 6.82 -8.94
CA ALA A 161 4.59 7.59 -8.70
C ALA A 161 3.84 7.09 -7.45
N GLU A 162 4.39 7.40 -6.27
CA GLU A 162 3.69 7.26 -4.99
C GLU A 162 3.29 8.63 -4.44
N LEU A 163 2.19 8.65 -3.70
CA LEU A 163 1.61 9.86 -3.14
C LEU A 163 2.48 10.41 -1.99
N GLN A 164 3.42 11.26 -2.39
CA GLN A 164 4.28 12.11 -1.57
C GLN A 164 5.31 11.41 -0.69
N LYS A 165 6.49 11.19 -1.28
CA LYS A 165 7.82 11.67 -0.85
C LYS A 165 8.84 10.99 -1.79
N GLU A 166 9.82 11.61 -2.42
CA GLU A 166 10.25 13.00 -2.61
C GLU A 166 11.48 12.88 -3.61
N ILE A 167 11.76 13.80 -4.58
CA ILE A 167 12.94 13.70 -5.52
C ILE A 167 13.84 14.97 -5.57
N PHE A 168 15.17 14.78 -5.47
CA PHE A 168 16.19 15.85 -5.49
C PHE A 168 16.84 15.93 -6.88
N VAL A 169 17.20 17.14 -7.33
CA VAL A 169 17.97 17.37 -8.55
C VAL A 169 19.32 17.99 -8.19
N GLN A 170 20.42 17.26 -8.36
CA GLN A 170 21.77 17.85 -8.30
C GLN A 170 22.30 18.08 -9.72
N HIS A 171 22.33 19.34 -10.12
CA HIS A 171 23.04 19.80 -11.31
C HIS A 171 24.49 20.12 -10.94
N ARG A 172 25.46 19.39 -11.51
CA ARG A 172 26.85 19.84 -11.60
C ARG A 172 27.09 20.38 -13.00
N GLN A 173 27.40 21.67 -13.07
CA GLN A 173 28.00 22.30 -14.24
C GLN A 173 29.53 22.25 -14.08
N ALA A 174 30.18 21.56 -15.02
CA ALA A 174 31.52 21.81 -15.53
C ALA A 174 31.67 20.99 -16.83
#